data_AF-A0A2G2A3T3-F1
#
_entry.id   AF-A0A2G2A3T3-F1
#
_cell.length_a   1.000
_cell.length_b   1.000
_cell.length_c   1.000
_cell.angle_alpha   90.00
_cell.angle_beta   90.00
_cell.angle_gamma   90.00
#
_symmetry.space_group_name_H-M   'P 1'
#
loop_
_entity.id
_entity.type
_entity.pdbx_description
1 polymer ?
#
loop_
_entity_poly.entity_id
_entity_poly.type
_entity_poly.pdbx_seq_one_letter_code
_entity_poly.pdbx_strand_id
1 'polypeptide(L)'
;MSMANSKSASRVGIWGFLSATRGRDRLHWTDWVSYGYLCLGVLLMFGPVVWLVLSSFKDQNELDRFPPRFLPYAQETIDVPGFDAPLPAFEVIAGD
;
A
#
# COMPACT_ATOMS: atom_id res chain seq x y z
N MET A 1 -36.67 -45.55 -29.40
CA MET A 1 -36.08 -44.68 -30.44
C MET A 1 -35.76 -43.34 -29.80
N SER A 2 -34.52 -42.87 -29.99
CA SER A 2 -33.97 -41.55 -29.66
C SER A 2 -33.60 -41.24 -28.21
N MET A 3 -32.32 -41.49 -27.89
CA MET A 3 -31.56 -40.81 -26.83
C MET A 3 -31.33 -39.35 -27.25
N ALA A 4 -31.71 -38.39 -26.42
CA ALA A 4 -31.19 -37.03 -26.49
C ALA A 4 -30.09 -36.87 -25.42
N ASN A 5 -28.84 -37.09 -25.82
CA ASN A 5 -27.68 -36.83 -24.99
C ASN A 5 -27.39 -35.32 -25.02
N SER A 6 -27.83 -34.60 -24.00
CA SER A 6 -27.48 -33.19 -23.79
C SER A 6 -25.99 -33.09 -23.47
N LYS A 7 -25.20 -32.64 -24.45
CA LYS A 7 -23.80 -32.29 -24.25
C LYS A 7 -23.74 -31.14 -23.24
N SER A 8 -23.32 -31.45 -22.01
CA SER A 8 -23.04 -30.47 -20.98
C SER A 8 -22.00 -29.46 -21.50
N ALA A 9 -22.46 -28.25 -21.80
CA ALA A 9 -21.57 -27.13 -22.11
C ALA A 9 -20.68 -26.88 -20.89
N SER A 10 -19.38 -27.13 -21.05
CA SER A 10 -18.38 -26.90 -20.02
C SER A 10 -18.35 -25.40 -19.67
N ARG A 11 -18.93 -25.03 -18.52
CA ARG A 11 -18.81 -23.68 -17.98
C ARG A 11 -17.38 -23.53 -17.43
N VAL A 12 -16.50 -22.90 -18.20
CA VAL A 12 -15.18 -22.51 -17.68
C VAL A 12 -15.43 -21.49 -16.55
N GLY A 13 -15.01 -21.82 -15.33
CA GLY A 13 -15.14 -20.93 -14.19
C GLY A 13 -14.23 -19.71 -14.31
N ILE A 14 -14.49 -18.66 -13.52
CA ILE A 14 -13.70 -17.40 -13.52
C ILE A 14 -12.20 -17.69 -13.34
N TRP A 15 -11.85 -18.63 -12.46
CA TRP A 15 -10.47 -19.06 -12.27
C TRP A 15 -9.87 -19.70 -13.52
N GLY A 16 -10.63 -20.57 -14.20
CA GLY A 16 -10.18 -21.19 -15.46
C GLY A 16 -10.09 -20.20 -16.62
N PHE A 17 -10.80 -19.08 -16.56
CA PHE A 17 -10.67 -17.98 -17.51
C PHE A 17 -9.43 -17.12 -17.20
N LEU A 18 -9.23 -16.74 -15.94
CA LEU A 18 -8.09 -15.91 -15.52
C LEU A 18 -6.74 -16.62 -15.65
N SER A 19 -6.70 -17.95 -15.45
CA SER A 19 -5.51 -18.77 -15.61
C SER A 19 -5.38 -19.41 -17.00
N ALA A 20 -6.19 -19.01 -17.97
CA ALA A 20 -6.12 -19.56 -19.32
C ALA A 20 -4.84 -19.09 -20.03
N THR A 21 -3.84 -19.98 -20.13
CA THR A 21 -2.60 -19.72 -20.86
C THR A 21 -2.59 -20.43 -22.20
N ARG A 22 -1.99 -19.80 -23.23
CA ARG A 22 -1.83 -20.44 -24.54
C ARG A 22 -0.80 -21.58 -24.50
N GLY A 23 0.21 -21.42 -23.66
CA GLY A 23 1.21 -22.45 -23.40
C GLY A 23 0.62 -23.71 -22.79
N ARG A 24 0.85 -24.87 -23.43
CA ARG A 24 0.33 -26.17 -22.99
C ARG A 24 1.19 -26.86 -21.93
N ASP A 25 2.45 -26.44 -21.80
CA ASP A 25 3.46 -27.03 -20.89
C ASP A 25 4.32 -25.96 -20.17
N ARG A 26 4.47 -24.75 -20.76
CA ARG A 26 5.18 -23.58 -20.20
C ARG A 26 4.50 -22.29 -20.66
N LEU A 27 4.53 -21.23 -19.85
CA LEU A 27 4.03 -19.90 -20.24
C LEU A 27 4.74 -19.42 -21.52
N HIS A 28 3.96 -19.05 -22.53
CA HIS A 28 4.50 -18.44 -23.74
C HIS A 28 4.91 -16.98 -23.46
N TRP A 29 5.84 -16.43 -24.23
CA TRP A 29 6.26 -15.02 -24.06
C TRP A 29 5.06 -14.04 -24.13
N THR A 30 4.09 -14.32 -24.99
CA THR A 30 2.86 -13.53 -25.09
C THR A 30 2.03 -13.59 -23.81
N ASP A 31 1.95 -14.76 -23.16
CA ASP A 31 1.22 -14.90 -21.90
C ASP A 31 1.89 -14.03 -20.82
N TRP A 32 3.23 -14.00 -20.78
CA TRP A 32 4.01 -13.12 -19.91
C TRP A 32 3.70 -11.63 -20.14
N VAL A 33 3.68 -11.19 -21.39
CA VAL A 33 3.34 -9.80 -21.74
C VAL A 33 1.90 -9.47 -21.35
N SER A 34 0.95 -10.38 -21.61
CA SER A 34 -0.47 -10.19 -21.27
C SER A 34 -0.69 -10.08 -19.76
N TYR A 35 -0.13 -10.99 -18.96
CA TYR A 35 -0.22 -10.90 -17.50
C TYR A 35 0.55 -9.69 -16.96
N GLY A 36 1.70 -9.35 -17.55
CA GLY A 36 2.44 -8.14 -17.22
C GLY A 36 1.61 -6.88 -17.43
N TYR A 37 0.91 -6.76 -18.57
CA TYR A 37 0.02 -5.64 -18.87
C TYR A 37 -1.17 -5.59 -17.90
N LEU A 38 -1.79 -6.73 -17.61
CA LEU A 38 -2.92 -6.81 -16.68
C LEU A 38 -2.50 -6.40 -15.26
N CYS A 39 -1.35 -6.89 -14.80
CA CYS A 39 -0.76 -6.52 -13.51
C CYS A 39 -0.43 -5.02 -13.47
N LEU A 40 0.21 -4.49 -14.53
CA LEU A 40 0.51 -3.07 -14.64
C LEU A 40 -0.76 -2.21 -14.58
N GLY A 41 -1.82 -2.59 -15.29
CA GLY A 41 -3.10 -1.89 -15.25
C GLY A 41 -3.69 -1.84 -13.84
N VAL A 42 -3.67 -2.97 -13.12
CA VAL A 42 -4.09 -3.03 -11.71
C VAL A 42 -3.22 -2.13 -10.84
N LEU A 43 -1.89 -2.21 -10.95
CA LEU A 43 -0.97 -1.37 -10.19
C LEU A 43 -1.13 0.12 -10.49
N LEU A 44 -1.47 0.50 -11.72
CA LEU A 44 -1.74 1.89 -12.09
C LEU A 44 -3.08 2.36 -11.49
N MET A 45 -4.14 1.54 -11.55
CA MET A 45 -5.44 1.88 -10.95
C MET A 45 -5.37 1.98 -9.42
N PHE A 46 -4.65 1.07 -8.77
CA PHE A 46 -4.46 1.05 -7.32
C PHE A 46 -3.19 1.77 -6.87
N GLY A 47 -2.47 2.42 -7.79
CA GLY A 47 -1.22 3.11 -7.52
C GLY A 47 -1.32 4.09 -6.34
N PRO A 48 -2.36 4.94 -6.27
CA PRO A 48 -2.57 5.84 -5.15
C PRO A 48 -2.75 5.11 -3.81
N VAL A 49 -3.41 3.95 -3.81
CA VAL A 49 -3.65 3.15 -2.59
C VAL A 49 -2.37 2.48 -2.12
N VAL A 50 -1.61 1.87 -3.05
CA VAL A 50 -0.30 1.30 -2.74
C VAL A 50 0.64 2.38 -2.21
N TRP A 51 0.63 3.55 -2.83
CA TRP A 51 1.40 4.70 -2.39
C TRP A 51 1.00 5.17 -0.97
N LEU A 52 -0.30 5.20 -0.67
CA LEU A 52 -0.80 5.58 0.64
C LEU A 52 -0.37 4.57 1.72
N VAL A 53 -0.48 3.27 1.45
CA VAL A 53 -0.01 2.23 2.37
C VAL A 53 1.49 2.35 2.60
N LEU A 54 2.29 2.49 1.53
CA LEU A 54 3.73 2.72 1.63
C LEU A 54 4.07 4.00 2.42
N SER A 55 3.26 5.05 2.27
CA SER A 55 3.42 6.31 3.01
C SER A 55 2.99 6.19 4.47
N SER A 56 2.04 5.32 4.80
CA SER A 56 1.66 5.01 6.19
C SER A 56 2.75 4.25 6.94
N PHE A 57 3.59 3.50 6.24
CA PHE A 57 4.79 2.85 6.80
C PHE A 57 6.01 3.78 6.82
N LYS A 58 5.95 4.96 6.17
CA LYS A 58 6.92 6.03 6.43
C LYS A 58 6.57 6.65 7.77
N ASP A 59 7.36 6.28 8.77
CA ASP A 59 7.28 6.82 10.11
C ASP A 59 7.32 8.36 10.05
N GLN A 60 6.44 9.03 10.80
CA GLN A 60 6.39 10.49 10.93
C GLN A 60 7.62 11.04 11.69
N ASN A 61 8.55 10.17 12.07
CA ASN A 61 9.67 10.40 12.98
C ASN A 61 10.79 11.32 12.44
N GLU A 62 10.64 11.97 11.29
CA GLU A 62 11.59 13.00 10.82
C GLU A 62 10.94 14.31 10.36
N LEU A 63 9.61 14.46 10.42
CA LEU A 63 8.92 15.59 9.79
C LEU A 63 8.77 16.85 10.62
N ASP A 64 9.34 16.94 11.83
CA ASP A 64 9.36 18.18 12.62
C ASP A 64 10.73 18.50 13.22
N ARG A 65 11.81 18.38 12.42
CA ARG A 65 13.08 19.00 12.82
C ARG A 65 13.74 19.81 11.73
N PHE A 66 13.15 20.97 11.47
CA PHE A 66 13.88 22.10 10.91
C PHE A 66 14.12 23.17 11.99
N PRO A 67 15.39 23.56 12.23
CA PRO A 67 16.55 23.33 11.38
C PRO A 67 17.17 21.93 11.61
N PRO A 68 17.75 21.29 10.58
CA PRO A 68 18.73 20.22 10.77
C PRO A 68 19.92 20.83 11.51
N ARG A 69 19.98 20.64 12.82
CA ARG A 69 21.08 21.07 13.70
C ARG A 69 21.84 19.83 14.16
N PHE A 70 23.16 19.91 14.18
CA PHE A 70 24.05 18.80 14.58
C PHE A 70 23.79 18.30 16.01
N LEU A 71 23.25 19.16 16.88
CA LEU A 71 22.86 18.83 18.25
C LEU A 71 21.33 18.95 18.40
N PRO A 72 20.65 17.90 18.88
CA PRO A 72 19.21 17.89 19.02
C PRO A 72 18.74 18.64 20.28
N TYR A 73 18.50 19.96 20.20
CA TYR A 73 17.61 20.63 21.18
C TYR A 73 16.16 20.51 20.72
N ALA A 74 15.43 19.56 21.29
CA ALA A 74 13.99 19.39 21.08
C ALA A 74 13.32 20.18 22.20
N GLN A 75 12.16 20.76 21.96
CA GLN A 75 11.40 21.29 23.08
C GLN A 75 10.99 20.09 23.93
N GLU A 76 11.51 20.05 25.15
CA GLU A 76 11.16 19.00 26.10
C GLU A 76 9.67 19.14 26.39
N THR A 77 8.93 18.05 26.17
CA THR A 77 7.50 18.00 26.50
C THR A 77 7.37 17.28 27.82
N ILE A 78 6.53 17.83 28.70
CA ILE A 78 6.26 17.27 30.01
C ILE A 78 4.78 16.95 30.13
N ASP A 79 4.47 15.84 30.79
CA ASP A 79 3.10 15.50 31.16
C ASP A 79 2.62 16.47 32.24
N VAL A 80 1.64 17.31 31.90
CA VAL A 80 1.03 18.27 32.81
C VAL A 80 -0.34 17.74 33.24
N PRO A 81 -0.56 17.51 34.55
CA PRO A 81 -1.85 17.04 35.04
C PRO A 81 -3.00 17.95 34.59
N GLY A 82 -4.02 17.37 33.95
CA GLY A 82 -5.19 18.09 33.43
C GLY A 82 -5.17 18.38 31.92
N PHE A 83 -4.10 17.99 31.22
CA PHE A 83 -4.03 18.03 29.75
C PHE A 83 -3.86 16.62 29.18
N ASP A 84 -4.56 16.34 28.08
CA ASP A 84 -4.54 15.02 27.43
C ASP A 84 -3.29 14.78 26.56
N ALA A 85 -2.53 15.84 26.26
CA ALA A 85 -1.31 15.78 25.46
C ALA A 85 -0.16 16.47 26.20
N PRO A 86 1.08 15.95 26.08
CA PRO A 86 2.24 16.52 26.75
C PRO A 86 2.52 17.92 26.23
N LEU A 87 2.78 18.86 27.14
CA LEU A 87 2.91 20.29 26.82
C LEU A 87 4.38 20.70 26.70
N PRO A 88 4.70 21.67 25.81
CA PRO A 88 6.05 22.20 25.69
C PRO A 88 6.49 22.96 26.96
N ALA A 89 7.68 22.65 27.48
CA ALA A 89 8.27 23.33 28.63
C ALA A 89 8.92 24.68 28.23
N PHE A 90 8.85 25.68 29.12
CA PHE A 90 9.46 27.00 28.96
C PHE A 90 10.18 27.43 30.25
N GLU A 91 11.40 27.96 30.12
CA GLU A 91 12.10 28.63 31.20
C GLU A 91 11.85 30.15 31.09
N VAL A 92 11.30 30.76 32.13
CA VAL A 92 10.97 32.19 32.16
C VAL A 92 12.02 32.92 32.99
N ILE A 93 12.82 33.78 32.34
CA ILE A 93 13.75 34.68 33.03
C ILE A 93 13.00 35.99 33.31
N ALA A 94 12.86 36.34 34.59
CA ALA A 94 12.31 37.63 34.98
C ALA A 94 13.29 38.73 34.51
N GLY A 95 12.83 39.62 33.64
CA GLY A 95 13.60 40.81 33.26
C GLY A 95 13.65 41.80 34.41
N ASP A 96 14.83 42.37 34.67
CA ASP A 96 15.02 43.55 35.51
C ASP A 96 14.38 44.81 34.87
#